data_AF-A0A939P4K0-F1
#
_entry.id   AF-A0A939P4K0-F1
#
_cell.length_a   1.000
_cell.length_b   1.000
_cell.length_c   1.000
_cell.angle_alpha   90.00
_cell.angle_beta   90.00
_cell.angle_gamma   90.00
#
_symmetry.space_group_name_H-M   'P 1'
#
loop_
_entity.id
_entity.type
_entity.pdbx_description
1 polymer ?
#
loop_
_entity_poly.entity_id
_entity_poly.type
_entity_poly.pdbx_seq_one_letter_code
_entity_poly.pdbx_strand_id
1 'polypeptide(L)'
;MSLSLNLPNTDGSASEYRLLGTPIGRPSTPPKFNRIAYAAAHVVSEPRKDVDPWGRPAIDWDATIAFRRHLWSLGFKIAEAMDTSQRGMGLDWAGAQELIRRSLQEARTVPGADLACGAGTDHLAAADARSIDDVIQAYETQIEFVEKNGGRTIMMASRALARVASSPDDYAKVYGRILSQAKDKVVLHWLGEMFDPNLAGYWGSAQFEPSLECVLRIINENKDKVEGIKISLLDNAREVQLRNRLPEGVLCFTGDDFNYAELIEGDGKRYSHALLGIFDAVAPSASKALASLAAGDAATFRSIIEPTVPLSRKIFEPPTQYYKAGVVFLAWLNGHQSHFSLPAGLQSARGVNHYADIFRLADKANVLDKPDLAVARMRHFVGVFGIE
;
A
#
# COMPACT_ATOMS: atom_id res chain seq x y z
N MET A 1 -6.93 24.44 25.68
CA MET A 1 -7.88 23.46 26.26
C MET A 1 -7.57 22.12 25.63
N SER A 2 -7.54 21.02 26.40
CA SER A 2 -7.37 19.67 25.82
C SER A 2 -8.58 19.33 24.95
N LEU A 3 -8.37 18.94 23.69
CA LEU A 3 -9.46 18.50 22.82
C LEU A 3 -10.04 17.18 23.35
N SER A 4 -11.37 17.06 23.40
CA SER A 4 -12.06 15.84 23.81
C SER A 4 -13.33 15.59 23.00
N LEU A 5 -13.76 14.33 22.91
CA LEU A 5 -15.01 13.91 22.28
C LEU A 5 -15.46 12.56 22.84
N ASN A 6 -16.75 12.25 22.76
CA ASN A 6 -17.22 10.92 23.09
C ASN A 6 -16.94 9.95 21.94
N LEU A 7 -16.42 8.78 22.27
CA LEU A 7 -16.14 7.70 21.33
C LEU A 7 -16.85 6.43 21.79
N PRO A 8 -17.36 5.60 20.86
CA PRO A 8 -18.01 4.36 21.22
C PRO A 8 -17.03 3.32 21.77
N ASN A 9 -17.57 2.44 22.60
CA ASN A 9 -16.92 1.27 23.16
C ASN A 9 -17.56 -0.01 22.61
N THR A 10 -16.86 -1.13 22.75
CA THR A 10 -17.32 -2.43 22.24
C THR A 10 -18.57 -2.96 22.95
N ASP A 11 -18.88 -2.46 24.15
CA ASP A 11 -20.09 -2.79 24.91
C ASP A 11 -21.31 -1.95 24.52
N GLY A 12 -21.17 -1.05 23.53
CA GLY A 12 -22.24 -0.16 23.06
C GLY A 12 -22.36 1.14 23.85
N SER A 13 -21.56 1.35 24.91
CA SER A 13 -21.46 2.64 25.60
C SER A 13 -20.63 3.64 24.80
N ALA A 14 -20.69 4.92 25.19
CA ALA A 14 -19.75 5.94 24.74
C ALA A 14 -19.08 6.59 25.95
N SER A 15 -17.79 6.90 25.83
CA SER A 15 -17.02 7.56 26.88
C SER A 15 -16.16 8.67 26.32
N GLU A 16 -15.90 9.68 27.16
CA GLU A 16 -15.06 10.81 26.78
C GLU A 16 -13.62 10.32 26.54
N TYR A 17 -13.10 10.65 25.36
CA TYR A 17 -11.69 10.50 25.01
C TYR A 17 -11.04 11.89 24.95
N ARG A 18 -9.91 12.05 25.65
CA ARG A 18 -9.10 13.28 25.66
C ARG A 18 -7.83 13.02 24.85
N LEU A 19 -7.58 13.87 23.85
CA LEU A 19 -6.41 13.74 22.98
C LEU A 19 -5.13 14.07 23.74
N LEU A 20 -4.08 13.30 23.47
CA LEU A 20 -2.75 13.44 24.08
C LEU A 20 -1.63 13.63 23.06
N GLY A 21 -1.87 13.29 21.79
CA GLY A 21 -0.89 13.31 20.73
C GLY A 21 -0.39 14.72 20.40
N THR A 22 0.88 14.80 20.01
CA THR A 22 1.51 16.02 19.47
C THR A 22 1.89 15.77 18.02
N PRO A 23 1.27 16.45 17.05
CA PRO A 23 1.50 16.21 15.63
C PRO A 23 2.98 16.29 15.23
N ILE A 24 3.40 15.44 14.30
CA ILE A 24 4.76 15.48 13.76
C ILE A 24 4.95 16.73 12.90
N GLY A 25 6.00 17.51 13.22
CA GLY A 25 6.37 18.69 12.43
C GLY A 25 6.72 18.33 10.99
N ARG A 26 6.24 19.12 10.04
CA ARG A 26 6.51 18.93 8.61
C ARG A 26 7.94 19.34 8.28
N PRO A 27 8.66 18.57 7.45
CA PRO A 27 10.00 18.95 7.02
C PRO A 27 9.94 20.17 6.09
N SER A 28 10.96 21.02 6.14
CA SER A 28 11.07 22.21 5.26
C SER A 28 11.45 21.85 3.82
N THR A 29 12.11 20.70 3.63
CA THR A 29 12.50 20.14 2.33
C THR A 29 12.30 18.63 2.34
N PRO A 30 12.05 17.98 1.19
CA PRO A 30 11.95 16.53 1.11
C PRO A 30 13.15 15.82 1.78
N PRO A 31 12.93 14.99 2.81
CA PRO A 31 14.01 14.29 3.48
C PRO A 31 14.70 13.27 2.57
N LYS A 32 15.95 12.92 2.92
CA LYS A 32 16.69 11.83 2.29
C LYS A 32 16.73 10.62 3.22
N PHE A 33 16.59 9.43 2.65
CA PHE A 33 16.58 8.18 3.38
C PHE A 33 17.78 7.31 3.00
N ASN A 34 18.22 6.44 3.92
CA ASN A 34 19.15 5.34 3.63
C ASN A 34 18.41 4.02 3.30
N ARG A 35 17.13 4.13 2.95
CA ARG A 35 16.26 3.07 2.44
C ARG A 35 15.48 3.63 1.26
N ILE A 36 15.25 2.80 0.24
CA ILE A 36 14.21 3.06 -0.74
C ILE A 36 12.86 2.82 -0.05
N ALA A 37 12.00 3.84 -0.04
CA ALA A 37 10.70 3.79 0.60
C ALA A 37 9.61 4.24 -0.38
N TYR A 38 8.78 3.29 -0.81
CA TYR A 38 7.58 3.55 -1.57
C TYR A 38 6.37 3.57 -0.63
N ALA A 39 5.51 4.58 -0.77
CA ALA A 39 4.15 4.55 -0.24
C ALA A 39 3.21 4.05 -1.35
N ALA A 40 2.44 2.99 -1.07
CA ALA A 40 1.35 2.58 -1.95
C ALA A 40 0.15 3.50 -1.69
N ALA A 41 -0.15 4.38 -2.65
CA ALA A 41 -1.08 5.48 -2.44
C ALA A 41 -2.54 5.11 -2.71
N HIS A 42 -3.47 5.56 -1.87
CA HIS A 42 -4.91 5.44 -2.07
C HIS A 42 -5.41 6.33 -3.22
N VAL A 43 -6.69 6.20 -3.58
CA VAL A 43 -7.37 7.10 -4.52
C VAL A 43 -8.54 7.77 -3.83
N VAL A 44 -8.87 8.99 -4.24
CA VAL A 44 -9.95 9.78 -3.65
C VAL A 44 -11.19 9.67 -4.54
N SER A 45 -12.33 9.29 -3.97
CA SER A 45 -13.62 9.32 -4.70
C SER A 45 -14.08 10.73 -5.00
N GLU A 46 -14.89 10.92 -6.04
CA GLU A 46 -15.66 12.16 -6.28
C GLU A 46 -17.16 11.89 -5.99
N PRO A 47 -17.59 11.92 -4.73
CA PRO A 47 -18.95 11.52 -4.35
C PRO A 47 -20.04 12.43 -4.92
N ARG A 48 -19.72 13.67 -5.35
CA ARG A 48 -20.72 14.56 -5.94
C ARG A 48 -21.05 14.23 -7.40
N LYS A 49 -20.20 13.44 -8.06
CA LYS A 49 -20.42 12.94 -9.43
C LYS A 49 -20.72 11.45 -9.48
N ASP A 50 -20.64 10.77 -8.33
CA ASP A 50 -20.84 9.33 -8.26
C ASP A 50 -22.34 8.99 -8.34
N VAL A 51 -22.68 8.06 -9.24
CA VAL A 51 -24.06 7.59 -9.48
C VAL A 51 -24.19 6.09 -9.17
N ASP A 52 -23.10 5.35 -9.31
CA ASP A 52 -23.03 3.90 -9.11
C ASP A 52 -21.73 3.59 -8.36
N PRO A 53 -21.68 3.90 -7.05
CA PRO A 53 -20.45 3.83 -6.27
C PRO A 53 -19.91 2.40 -6.15
N TRP A 54 -20.74 1.38 -6.36
CA TRP A 54 -20.35 -0.03 -6.25
C TRP A 54 -19.82 -0.59 -7.57
N GLY A 55 -20.40 -0.18 -8.71
CA GLY A 55 -20.01 -0.66 -10.02
C GLY A 55 -18.93 0.20 -10.69
N ARG A 56 -19.14 1.53 -10.76
CA ARG A 56 -18.33 2.47 -11.54
C ARG A 56 -18.03 3.73 -10.72
N PRO A 57 -17.21 3.60 -9.66
CA PRO A 57 -16.93 4.72 -8.76
C PRO A 57 -16.24 5.87 -9.50
N ALA A 58 -16.69 7.09 -9.21
CA ALA A 58 -16.07 8.30 -9.72
C ALA A 58 -14.81 8.65 -8.89
N ILE A 59 -13.74 9.10 -9.55
CA ILE A 59 -12.47 9.49 -8.92
C ILE A 59 -12.28 11.00 -8.98
N ASP A 60 -11.92 11.61 -7.84
CA ASP A 60 -11.42 12.97 -7.76
C ASP A 60 -9.92 12.96 -8.09
N TRP A 61 -9.60 13.25 -9.34
CA TRP A 61 -8.22 13.25 -9.82
C TRP A 61 -7.37 14.33 -9.19
N ASP A 62 -7.94 15.49 -8.85
CA ASP A 62 -7.18 16.61 -8.31
C ASP A 62 -6.75 16.32 -6.87
N ALA A 63 -7.67 15.83 -6.03
CA ALA A 63 -7.35 15.38 -4.68
C ALA A 63 -6.40 14.16 -4.69
N THR A 64 -6.64 13.21 -5.60
CA THR A 64 -5.77 12.03 -5.79
C THR A 64 -4.33 12.43 -6.09
N ILE A 65 -4.12 13.35 -7.05
CA ILE A 65 -2.77 13.84 -7.43
C ILE A 65 -2.18 14.77 -6.36
N ALA A 66 -2.99 15.58 -5.69
CA ALA A 66 -2.52 16.39 -4.56
C ALA A 66 -1.93 15.52 -3.44
N PHE A 67 -2.49 14.34 -3.19
CA PHE A 67 -1.92 13.40 -2.23
C PHE A 67 -0.58 12.80 -2.70
N ARG A 68 -0.39 12.56 -4.00
CA ARG A 68 0.94 12.16 -4.53
C ARG A 68 2.00 13.23 -4.27
N ARG A 69 1.66 14.51 -4.51
CA ARG A 69 2.54 15.64 -4.19
C ARG A 69 2.90 15.70 -2.70
N HIS A 70 1.94 15.41 -1.83
CA HIS A 70 2.18 15.32 -0.39
C HIS A 70 3.22 14.24 -0.06
N LEU A 71 3.08 13.02 -0.62
CA LEU A 71 4.04 11.94 -0.39
C LEU A 71 5.44 12.27 -0.91
N TRP A 72 5.56 12.83 -2.13
CA TRP A 72 6.85 13.28 -2.66
C TRP A 72 7.47 14.39 -1.80
N SER A 73 6.67 15.32 -1.25
CA SER A 73 7.16 16.36 -0.34
C SER A 73 7.74 15.81 0.95
N LEU A 74 7.37 14.57 1.31
CA LEU A 74 7.88 13.83 2.46
C LEU A 74 9.02 12.86 2.09
N GLY A 75 9.52 12.90 0.86
CA GLY A 75 10.68 12.10 0.41
C GLY A 75 10.34 10.67 -0.02
N PHE A 76 9.07 10.28 -0.03
CA PHE A 76 8.67 8.95 -0.51
C PHE A 76 8.72 8.86 -2.02
N LYS A 77 9.01 7.67 -2.52
CA LYS A 77 8.60 7.24 -3.85
C LYS A 77 7.14 6.77 -3.81
N ILE A 78 6.49 6.67 -4.96
CA ILE A 78 5.08 6.22 -5.03
C ILE A 78 4.98 4.87 -5.72
N ALA A 79 4.27 3.93 -5.08
CA ALA A 79 3.84 2.70 -5.73
C ALA A 79 2.40 2.91 -6.22
N GLU A 80 2.27 3.21 -7.50
CA GLU A 80 1.03 3.72 -8.11
C GLU A 80 0.13 2.59 -8.62
N ALA A 81 -1.19 2.79 -8.54
CA ALA A 81 -2.20 1.84 -8.99
C ALA A 81 -2.04 0.41 -8.41
N MET A 82 -1.62 0.35 -7.15
CA MET A 82 -1.43 -0.88 -6.37
C MET A 82 -2.72 -1.26 -5.62
N ASP A 83 -2.67 -2.33 -4.82
CA ASP A 83 -3.81 -2.78 -4.00
C ASP A 83 -4.38 -1.67 -3.10
N THR A 84 -3.54 -0.76 -2.56
CA THR A 84 -4.01 0.39 -1.75
C THR A 84 -4.83 1.40 -2.55
N SER A 85 -4.60 1.50 -3.86
CA SER A 85 -5.43 2.26 -4.80
C SER A 85 -6.75 1.54 -5.14
N GLN A 86 -7.09 0.47 -4.43
CA GLN A 86 -8.23 -0.43 -4.68
C GLN A 86 -8.20 -1.12 -6.05
N ARG A 87 -7.00 -1.38 -6.58
CA ARG A 87 -6.83 -2.09 -7.85
C ARG A 87 -7.48 -3.47 -7.79
N GLY A 88 -8.44 -3.74 -8.69
CA GLY A 88 -9.20 -4.99 -8.71
C GLY A 88 -10.25 -5.14 -7.59
N MET A 89 -10.52 -4.08 -6.83
CA MET A 89 -11.52 -4.00 -5.75
C MET A 89 -12.16 -2.60 -5.66
N GLY A 90 -12.41 -1.98 -6.82
CA GLY A 90 -13.05 -0.66 -6.95
C GLY A 90 -12.41 0.22 -8.02
N LEU A 91 -11.10 0.10 -8.23
CA LEU A 91 -10.41 0.70 -9.37
C LEU A 91 -10.14 -0.37 -10.42
N ASP A 92 -10.81 -0.28 -11.56
CA ASP A 92 -10.62 -1.17 -12.70
C ASP A 92 -9.38 -0.77 -13.52
N TRP A 93 -9.09 -1.54 -14.57
CA TRP A 93 -7.92 -1.27 -15.41
C TRP A 93 -8.01 0.09 -16.12
N ALA A 94 -9.18 0.49 -16.61
CA ALA A 94 -9.34 1.79 -17.27
C ALA A 94 -9.06 2.97 -16.32
N GLY A 95 -9.56 2.89 -15.08
CA GLY A 95 -9.24 3.86 -14.03
C GLY A 95 -7.77 3.86 -13.64
N ALA A 96 -7.15 2.67 -13.56
CA ALA A 96 -5.72 2.55 -13.28
C ALA A 96 -4.83 3.11 -14.41
N GLN A 97 -5.22 2.94 -15.68
CA GLN A 97 -4.52 3.57 -16.81
C GLN A 97 -4.50 5.09 -16.68
N GLU A 98 -5.64 5.69 -16.34
CA GLU A 98 -5.76 7.14 -16.16
C GLU A 98 -4.96 7.62 -14.95
N LEU A 99 -5.00 6.88 -13.84
CA LEU A 99 -4.19 7.15 -12.66
C LEU A 99 -2.69 7.14 -12.97
N ILE A 100 -2.21 6.08 -13.61
CA ILE A 100 -0.80 5.92 -14.01
C ILE A 100 -0.38 7.07 -14.92
N ARG A 101 -1.18 7.39 -15.95
CA ARG A 101 -0.89 8.47 -16.88
C ARG A 101 -0.78 9.82 -16.17
N ARG A 102 -1.73 10.15 -15.29
CA ARG A 102 -1.74 11.41 -14.53
C ARG A 102 -0.57 11.51 -13.55
N SER A 103 -0.28 10.44 -12.80
CA SER A 103 0.80 10.44 -11.84
C SER A 103 2.18 10.53 -12.50
N LEU A 104 2.40 9.85 -13.63
CA LEU A 104 3.64 9.98 -14.41
C LEU A 104 3.78 11.37 -15.03
N GLN A 105 2.68 11.97 -15.50
CA GLN A 105 2.69 13.35 -16.00
C GLN A 105 3.05 14.35 -14.89
N GLU A 106 2.44 14.20 -13.71
CA GLU A 106 2.70 15.06 -12.56
C GLU A 106 4.13 14.88 -12.01
N ALA A 107 4.66 13.65 -11.95
CA ALA A 107 5.99 13.41 -11.45
C ALA A 107 7.07 14.20 -12.23
N ARG A 108 6.85 14.42 -13.53
CA ARG A 108 7.77 15.22 -14.37
C ARG A 108 7.80 16.70 -13.98
N THR A 109 6.78 17.21 -13.29
CA THR A 109 6.72 18.61 -12.84
C THR A 109 7.23 18.80 -11.40
N VAL A 110 7.50 17.72 -10.67
CA VAL A 110 7.95 17.75 -9.28
C VAL A 110 9.42 17.31 -9.19
N PRO A 111 10.36 18.20 -8.84
CA PRO A 111 11.77 17.84 -8.72
C PRO A 111 12.02 16.67 -7.76
N GLY A 112 12.68 15.63 -8.25
CA GLY A 112 13.01 14.44 -7.46
C GLY A 112 11.84 13.46 -7.24
N ALA A 113 10.66 13.72 -7.80
CA ALA A 113 9.56 12.77 -7.76
C ALA A 113 9.92 11.48 -8.51
N ASP A 114 9.58 10.35 -7.91
CA ASP A 114 9.81 9.02 -8.47
C ASP A 114 8.63 8.12 -8.12
N LEU A 115 8.30 7.21 -9.03
CA LEU A 115 7.25 6.24 -8.87
C LEU A 115 7.51 4.99 -9.72
N ALA A 116 6.86 3.90 -9.31
CA ALA A 116 6.70 2.70 -10.10
C ALA A 116 5.22 2.30 -10.10
N CYS A 117 4.75 1.70 -11.19
CA CYS A 117 3.34 1.50 -11.48
C CYS A 117 2.98 0.01 -11.44
N GLY A 118 1.88 -0.33 -10.77
CA GLY A 118 1.33 -1.68 -10.75
C GLY A 118 0.84 -2.12 -12.12
N ALA A 119 1.45 -3.17 -12.67
CA ALA A 119 0.99 -3.88 -13.86
C ALA A 119 0.70 -5.34 -13.53
N GLY A 120 -0.49 -5.80 -13.89
CA GLY A 120 -1.00 -7.12 -13.60
C GLY A 120 -1.81 -7.66 -14.78
N THR A 121 -2.92 -8.32 -14.45
CA THR A 121 -3.82 -8.98 -15.42
C THR A 121 -5.28 -8.75 -15.07
N ASP A 122 -5.58 -7.71 -14.29
CA ASP A 122 -6.89 -7.47 -13.68
C ASP A 122 -8.02 -7.12 -14.68
N HIS A 123 -7.68 -6.83 -15.93
CA HIS A 123 -8.64 -6.70 -17.03
C HIS A 123 -9.05 -8.05 -17.65
N LEU A 124 -8.27 -9.10 -17.42
CA LEU A 124 -8.62 -10.47 -17.79
C LEU A 124 -9.36 -11.10 -16.62
N ALA A 125 -10.66 -11.31 -16.77
CA ALA A 125 -11.42 -12.05 -15.76
C ALA A 125 -10.83 -13.45 -15.59
N ALA A 126 -10.54 -13.85 -14.35
CA ALA A 126 -9.88 -15.13 -14.08
C ALA A 126 -10.64 -16.32 -14.68
N ALA A 127 -11.98 -16.26 -14.68
CA ALA A 127 -12.86 -17.28 -15.27
C ALA A 127 -12.73 -17.40 -16.79
N ASP A 128 -12.23 -16.38 -17.49
CA ASP A 128 -12.08 -16.36 -18.94
C ASP A 128 -10.71 -16.82 -19.41
N ALA A 129 -9.70 -16.82 -18.54
CA ALA A 129 -8.39 -17.40 -18.85
C ALA A 129 -8.51 -18.90 -19.18
N ARG A 130 -7.89 -19.32 -20.28
CA ARG A 130 -7.87 -20.71 -20.77
C ARG A 130 -6.47 -21.29 -20.78
N SER A 131 -5.45 -20.45 -20.81
CA SER A 131 -4.05 -20.83 -20.92
C SER A 131 -3.11 -19.83 -20.23
N ILE A 132 -1.84 -20.22 -20.07
CA ILE A 132 -0.79 -19.29 -19.64
C ILE A 132 -0.49 -18.22 -20.70
N ASP A 133 -0.78 -18.48 -21.97
CA ASP A 133 -0.58 -17.51 -23.05
C ASP A 133 -1.57 -16.34 -22.94
N ASP A 134 -2.81 -16.59 -22.50
CA ASP A 134 -3.77 -15.51 -22.22
C ASP A 134 -3.25 -14.59 -21.10
N VAL A 135 -2.61 -15.18 -20.09
CA VAL A 135 -2.01 -14.45 -18.97
C VAL A 135 -0.80 -13.62 -19.42
N ILE A 136 0.06 -14.20 -20.27
CA ILE A 136 1.20 -13.50 -20.86
C ILE A 136 0.73 -12.28 -21.66
N GLN A 137 -0.26 -12.45 -22.54
CA GLN A 137 -0.82 -11.35 -23.34
C GLN A 137 -1.42 -10.25 -22.45
N ALA A 138 -2.09 -10.62 -21.35
CA ALA A 138 -2.61 -9.67 -20.39
C ALA A 138 -1.50 -8.87 -19.69
N TYR A 139 -0.42 -9.53 -19.26
CA TYR A 139 0.74 -8.82 -18.70
C TYR A 139 1.40 -7.89 -19.73
N GLU A 140 1.64 -8.38 -20.95
CA GLU A 140 2.22 -7.59 -22.04
C GLU A 140 1.39 -6.31 -22.28
N THR A 141 0.06 -6.43 -22.31
CA THR A 141 -0.87 -5.29 -22.48
C THR A 141 -0.67 -4.20 -21.42
N GLN A 142 -0.59 -4.57 -20.14
CA GLN A 142 -0.47 -3.57 -19.07
C GLN A 142 0.94 -2.99 -18.96
N ILE A 143 1.96 -3.83 -19.14
CA ILE A 143 3.36 -3.42 -19.05
C ILE A 143 3.70 -2.49 -20.22
N GLU A 144 3.26 -2.81 -21.45
CA GLU A 144 3.43 -1.93 -22.60
C GLU A 144 2.79 -0.55 -22.34
N PHE A 145 1.60 -0.50 -21.74
CA PHE A 145 0.97 0.76 -21.38
C PHE A 145 1.80 1.58 -20.38
N VAL A 146 2.32 0.94 -19.33
CA VAL A 146 3.19 1.59 -18.33
C VAL A 146 4.46 2.14 -19.00
N GLU A 147 5.14 1.32 -19.79
CA GLU A 147 6.39 1.68 -20.46
C GLU A 147 6.20 2.77 -21.52
N LYS A 148 5.10 2.74 -22.27
CA LYS A 148 4.72 3.78 -23.24
C LYS A 148 4.55 5.15 -22.59
N ASN A 149 4.12 5.19 -21.33
CA ASN A 149 4.02 6.42 -20.53
C ASN A 149 5.34 6.77 -19.81
N GLY A 150 6.39 5.96 -19.97
CA GLY A 150 7.70 6.15 -19.36
C GLY A 150 7.76 5.75 -17.89
N GLY A 151 6.86 4.89 -17.42
CA GLY A 151 6.85 4.38 -16.05
C GLY A 151 7.70 3.11 -15.90
N ARG A 152 8.17 2.88 -14.67
CA ARG A 152 8.75 1.60 -14.24
C ARG A 152 7.67 0.68 -13.68
N THR A 153 7.87 -0.62 -13.75
CA THR A 153 6.84 -1.62 -13.43
C THR A 153 7.02 -2.26 -12.06
N ILE A 154 5.94 -2.33 -11.30
CA ILE A 154 5.75 -3.31 -10.22
C ILE A 154 4.84 -4.42 -10.79
N MET A 155 5.39 -5.60 -10.99
CA MET A 155 4.65 -6.73 -11.55
C MET A 155 3.80 -7.38 -10.47
N MET A 156 2.50 -7.09 -10.51
CA MET A 156 1.49 -7.59 -9.58
C MET A 156 1.20 -9.06 -9.82
N ALA A 157 0.76 -9.77 -8.78
CA ALA A 157 0.24 -11.12 -8.91
C ALA A 157 -1.02 -11.18 -9.79
N SER A 158 -1.27 -12.33 -10.44
CA SER A 158 -2.33 -12.54 -11.41
C SER A 158 -3.36 -13.57 -10.91
N ARG A 159 -4.61 -13.15 -10.69
CA ARG A 159 -5.72 -14.06 -10.38
C ARG A 159 -5.93 -15.11 -11.48
N ALA A 160 -5.74 -14.71 -12.75
CA ALA A 160 -5.83 -15.61 -13.89
C ALA A 160 -4.72 -16.68 -13.84
N LEU A 161 -3.47 -16.28 -13.56
CA LEU A 161 -2.35 -17.21 -13.43
C LEU A 161 -2.56 -18.20 -12.28
N ALA A 162 -3.00 -17.70 -11.12
CA ALA A 162 -3.30 -18.53 -9.96
C ALA A 162 -4.28 -19.67 -10.28
N ARG A 163 -5.21 -19.40 -11.21
CA ARG A 163 -6.23 -20.37 -11.66
C ARG A 163 -5.73 -21.33 -12.74
N VAL A 164 -4.94 -20.87 -13.72
CA VAL A 164 -4.59 -21.68 -14.90
C VAL A 164 -3.23 -22.37 -14.80
N ALA A 165 -2.34 -21.91 -13.93
CA ALA A 165 -1.05 -22.57 -13.72
C ALA A 165 -1.26 -23.95 -13.08
N SER A 166 -0.59 -24.96 -13.64
CA SER A 166 -0.64 -26.34 -13.15
C SER A 166 0.59 -26.75 -12.34
N SER A 167 1.65 -25.95 -12.42
CA SER A 167 2.94 -26.22 -11.80
C SER A 167 3.76 -24.94 -11.55
N PRO A 168 4.78 -24.99 -10.68
CA PRO A 168 5.77 -23.91 -10.55
C PRO A 168 6.48 -23.55 -11.87
N ASP A 169 6.60 -24.49 -12.81
CA ASP A 169 7.20 -24.24 -14.13
C ASP A 169 6.36 -23.29 -14.98
N ASP A 170 5.03 -23.31 -14.82
CA ASP A 170 4.15 -22.38 -15.53
C ASP A 170 4.36 -20.94 -15.05
N TYR A 171 4.57 -20.74 -13.73
CA TYR A 171 4.97 -19.44 -13.19
C TYR A 171 6.33 -19.02 -13.75
N ALA A 172 7.32 -19.92 -13.77
CA ALA A 172 8.64 -19.61 -14.31
C ALA A 172 8.60 -19.20 -15.79
N LYS A 173 7.81 -19.89 -16.61
CA LYS A 173 7.60 -19.54 -18.02
C LYS A 173 6.98 -18.15 -18.18
N VAL A 174 5.88 -17.88 -17.47
CA VAL A 174 5.17 -16.60 -17.57
C VAL A 174 6.05 -15.45 -17.09
N TYR A 175 6.63 -15.55 -15.90
CA TYR A 175 7.48 -14.49 -15.36
C TYR A 175 8.75 -14.30 -16.20
N GLY A 176 9.41 -15.38 -16.64
CA GLY A 176 10.59 -15.30 -17.50
C GLY A 176 10.29 -14.62 -18.84
N ARG A 177 9.17 -14.97 -19.48
CA ARG A 177 8.71 -14.33 -20.73
C ARG A 177 8.53 -12.82 -20.55
N ILE A 178 7.84 -12.39 -19.50
CA ILE A 178 7.57 -10.99 -19.24
C ILE A 178 8.84 -10.22 -18.85
N LEU A 179 9.65 -10.76 -17.94
CA LEU A 179 10.89 -10.12 -17.49
C LEU A 179 11.92 -9.97 -18.62
N SER A 180 12.00 -10.96 -19.54
CA SER A 180 12.90 -10.87 -20.69
C SER A 180 12.61 -9.68 -21.61
N GLN A 181 11.35 -9.25 -21.68
CA GLN A 181 10.89 -8.15 -22.54
C GLN A 181 10.89 -6.79 -21.85
N ALA A 182 10.80 -6.76 -20.52
CA ALA A 182 10.72 -5.52 -19.74
C ALA A 182 11.88 -4.57 -20.08
N LYS A 183 11.55 -3.31 -20.34
CA LYS A 183 12.52 -2.27 -20.70
C LYS A 183 13.48 -1.96 -19.55
N ASP A 184 12.93 -1.79 -18.35
CA ASP A 184 13.64 -1.49 -17.12
C ASP A 184 13.61 -2.68 -16.15
N LYS A 185 14.38 -2.61 -15.06
CA LYS A 185 14.24 -3.58 -13.97
C LYS A 185 12.85 -3.48 -13.33
N VAL A 186 12.29 -4.63 -12.98
CA VAL A 186 10.94 -4.79 -12.45
C VAL A 186 11.01 -5.10 -10.95
N VAL A 187 10.07 -4.55 -10.19
CA VAL A 187 9.81 -5.00 -8.81
C VAL A 187 8.74 -6.08 -8.85
N LEU A 188 9.05 -7.29 -8.39
CA LEU A 188 8.07 -8.37 -8.26
C LEU A 188 7.16 -8.13 -7.05
N HIS A 189 5.92 -8.60 -7.10
CA HIS A 189 5.00 -8.49 -5.98
C HIS A 189 4.39 -9.85 -5.63
N TRP A 190 4.76 -10.38 -4.47
CA TRP A 190 4.12 -11.53 -3.85
C TRP A 190 3.04 -11.04 -2.87
N LEU A 191 1.79 -11.08 -3.31
CA LEU A 191 0.62 -10.73 -2.51
C LEU A 191 0.00 -11.99 -1.90
N GLY A 192 -0.16 -12.03 -0.58
CA GLY A 192 -0.76 -13.17 0.11
C GLY A 192 -2.29 -13.20 0.07
N GLU A 193 -2.85 -14.38 0.32
CA GLU A 193 -4.29 -14.64 0.23
C GLU A 193 -5.16 -13.88 1.25
N MET A 194 -4.58 -13.38 2.35
CA MET A 194 -5.28 -12.51 3.30
C MET A 194 -5.66 -11.15 2.70
N PHE A 195 -4.92 -10.70 1.67
CA PHE A 195 -5.25 -9.51 0.90
C PHE A 195 -6.16 -9.82 -0.28
N ASP A 196 -5.96 -10.96 -0.94
CA ASP A 196 -6.76 -11.43 -2.06
C ASP A 196 -6.90 -12.95 -2.07
N PRO A 197 -8.05 -13.49 -1.62
CA PRO A 197 -8.26 -14.94 -1.54
C PRO A 197 -8.14 -15.67 -2.89
N ASN A 198 -8.27 -14.97 -4.02
CA ASN A 198 -8.13 -15.57 -5.36
C ASN A 198 -6.67 -15.84 -5.74
N LEU A 199 -5.72 -15.47 -4.88
CA LEU A 199 -4.29 -15.75 -5.04
C LEU A 199 -3.84 -16.92 -4.15
N ALA A 200 -4.76 -17.70 -3.58
CA ALA A 200 -4.41 -18.89 -2.80
C ALA A 200 -3.50 -19.84 -3.62
N GLY A 201 -2.40 -20.29 -3.01
CA GLY A 201 -1.44 -21.18 -3.67
C GLY A 201 -0.57 -20.54 -4.76
N TYR A 202 -0.48 -19.20 -4.82
CA TYR A 202 0.38 -18.50 -5.77
C TYR A 202 1.82 -19.03 -5.72
N TRP A 203 2.47 -19.13 -6.88
CA TRP A 203 3.75 -19.84 -7.11
C TRP A 203 3.67 -21.37 -7.16
N GLY A 204 2.47 -21.95 -7.17
CA GLY A 204 2.24 -23.37 -7.41
C GLY A 204 2.25 -24.23 -6.16
N SER A 205 2.16 -23.65 -4.97
CA SER A 205 2.05 -24.38 -3.71
C SER A 205 1.30 -23.57 -2.64
N ALA A 206 0.53 -24.25 -1.79
CA ALA A 206 -0.05 -23.65 -0.59
C ALA A 206 0.96 -23.53 0.57
N GLN A 207 2.13 -24.18 0.45
CA GLN A 207 3.17 -24.15 1.47
C GLN A 207 4.20 -23.06 1.14
N PHE A 208 4.74 -22.43 2.20
CA PHE A 208 5.70 -21.34 2.05
C PHE A 208 6.99 -21.77 1.36
N GLU A 209 7.64 -22.84 1.83
CA GLU A 209 8.98 -23.21 1.34
C GLU A 209 9.00 -23.56 -0.16
N PRO A 210 8.08 -24.39 -0.70
CA PRO A 210 8.06 -24.65 -2.15
C PRO A 210 7.76 -23.40 -2.98
N SER A 211 6.92 -22.50 -2.46
CA SER A 211 6.64 -21.21 -3.11
C SER A 211 7.88 -20.31 -3.13
N LEU A 212 8.62 -20.28 -2.02
CA LEU A 212 9.88 -19.56 -1.89
C LEU A 212 10.93 -20.09 -2.89
N GLU A 213 11.06 -21.40 -3.05
CA GLU A 213 11.96 -22.00 -4.05
C GLU A 213 11.59 -21.56 -5.48
N CYS A 214 10.30 -21.56 -5.83
CA CYS A 214 9.83 -21.08 -7.13
C CYS A 214 10.19 -19.61 -7.37
N VAL A 215 9.91 -18.75 -6.38
CA VAL A 215 10.23 -17.31 -6.45
C VAL A 215 11.73 -17.08 -6.60
N LEU A 216 12.55 -17.76 -5.79
CA LEU A 216 14.00 -17.62 -5.87
C LEU A 216 14.55 -18.12 -7.20
N ARG A 217 14.00 -19.21 -7.76
CA ARG A 217 14.36 -19.68 -9.11
C ARG A 217 14.08 -18.61 -10.16
N ILE A 218 12.87 -18.04 -10.17
CA ILE A 218 12.48 -16.97 -11.11
C ILE A 218 13.42 -15.77 -11.01
N ILE A 219 13.74 -15.34 -9.78
CA ILE A 219 14.65 -14.21 -9.55
C ILE A 219 16.06 -14.52 -10.04
N ASN A 220 16.60 -15.71 -9.76
CA ASN A 220 17.95 -16.08 -10.17
C ASN A 220 18.07 -16.19 -11.71
N GLU A 221 17.08 -16.78 -12.37
CA GLU A 221 17.05 -16.91 -13.84
C GLU A 221 16.92 -15.54 -14.56
N ASN A 222 16.42 -14.52 -13.87
CA ASN A 222 16.11 -13.20 -14.45
C ASN A 222 16.78 -12.04 -13.68
N LYS A 223 17.90 -12.30 -13.00
CA LYS A 223 18.52 -11.36 -12.04
C LYS A 223 18.75 -9.96 -12.59
N ASP A 224 19.16 -9.84 -13.85
CA ASP A 224 19.44 -8.56 -14.50
C ASP A 224 18.20 -7.73 -14.82
N LYS A 225 17.00 -8.35 -14.72
CA LYS A 225 15.70 -7.74 -14.96
C LYS A 225 14.89 -7.50 -13.68
N VAL A 226 15.36 -7.95 -12.53
CA VAL A 226 14.67 -7.79 -11.24
C VAL A 226 15.38 -6.73 -10.39
N GLU A 227 14.66 -5.66 -10.02
CA GLU A 227 15.13 -4.67 -9.04
C GLU A 227 15.01 -5.23 -7.63
N GLY A 228 13.88 -5.88 -7.35
CA GLY A 228 13.57 -6.43 -6.04
C GLY A 228 12.24 -7.16 -6.02
N ILE A 229 11.85 -7.58 -4.84
CA ILE A 229 10.55 -8.21 -4.58
C ILE A 229 9.91 -7.61 -3.34
N LYS A 230 8.64 -7.22 -3.48
CA LYS A 230 7.74 -6.94 -2.36
C LYS A 230 7.08 -8.23 -1.89
N ILE A 231 7.19 -8.55 -0.61
CA ILE A 231 6.50 -9.67 0.04
C ILE A 231 5.43 -9.17 0.99
N SER A 232 4.17 -9.59 0.78
CA SER A 232 3.00 -9.16 1.55
C SER A 232 2.29 -10.37 2.17
N LEU A 233 2.98 -11.05 3.08
CA LEU A 233 2.45 -12.24 3.78
C LEU A 233 2.12 -11.98 5.27
N LEU A 234 2.41 -10.77 5.77
CA LEU A 234 2.24 -10.37 7.18
C LEU A 234 2.94 -11.32 8.17
N ASP A 235 4.07 -11.88 7.75
CA ASP A 235 4.88 -12.85 8.51
C ASP A 235 6.35 -12.44 8.42
N ASN A 236 6.85 -11.86 9.52
CA ASN A 236 8.22 -11.37 9.66
C ASN A 236 9.26 -12.48 9.37
N ALA A 237 9.05 -13.69 9.88
CA ALA A 237 10.01 -14.78 9.73
C ALA A 237 10.15 -15.22 8.27
N ARG A 238 9.02 -15.26 7.53
CA ARG A 238 9.01 -15.56 6.09
C ARG A 238 9.74 -14.49 5.29
N GLU A 239 9.55 -13.20 5.61
CA GLU A 239 10.30 -12.13 4.96
C GLU A 239 11.80 -12.23 5.21
N VAL A 240 12.23 -12.47 6.46
CA VAL A 240 13.65 -12.64 6.81
C VAL A 240 14.26 -13.82 6.05
N GLN A 241 13.55 -14.94 5.93
CA GLN A 241 14.01 -16.09 5.14
C GLN A 241 14.20 -15.74 3.66
N LEU A 242 13.24 -15.04 3.04
CA LEU A 242 13.38 -14.56 1.67
C LEU A 242 14.59 -13.61 1.53
N ARG A 243 14.65 -12.56 2.36
CA ARG A 243 15.70 -11.53 2.32
C ARG A 243 17.11 -12.14 2.42
N ASN A 244 17.29 -13.16 3.24
CA ASN A 244 18.58 -13.81 3.43
C ASN A 244 19.04 -14.64 2.21
N ARG A 245 18.10 -15.04 1.35
CA ARG A 245 18.35 -15.91 0.20
C ARG A 245 18.32 -15.18 -1.14
N LEU A 246 17.93 -13.90 -1.18
CA LEU A 246 17.99 -13.08 -2.39
C LEU A 246 19.43 -12.96 -2.92
N PRO A 247 19.63 -13.03 -4.25
CA PRO A 247 20.93 -12.83 -4.86
C PRO A 247 21.39 -11.37 -4.72
N GLU A 248 22.70 -11.16 -4.71
CA GLU A 248 23.30 -9.83 -4.60
C GLU A 248 22.75 -8.85 -5.65
N GLY A 249 22.35 -7.65 -5.22
CA GLY A 249 21.79 -6.62 -6.11
C GLY A 249 20.27 -6.71 -6.33
N VAL A 250 19.59 -7.74 -5.78
CA VAL A 250 18.13 -7.81 -5.73
C VAL A 250 17.63 -7.41 -4.35
N LEU A 251 16.73 -6.43 -4.33
CA LEU A 251 16.24 -5.80 -3.11
C LEU A 251 15.05 -6.55 -2.50
N CYS A 252 14.99 -6.62 -1.16
CA CYS A 252 13.78 -7.01 -0.45
C CYS A 252 13.00 -5.74 -0.09
N PHE A 253 11.75 -5.62 -0.53
CA PHE A 253 10.82 -4.59 -0.09
C PHE A 253 9.84 -5.23 0.89
N THR A 254 9.80 -4.74 2.14
CA THR A 254 8.76 -5.17 3.06
C THR A 254 7.40 -4.68 2.57
N GLY A 255 6.46 -5.62 2.47
CA GLY A 255 5.03 -5.37 2.36
C GLY A 255 4.29 -5.79 3.64
N ASP A 256 5.03 -5.93 4.75
CA ASP A 256 4.51 -6.35 6.04
C ASP A 256 4.09 -5.13 6.88
N ASP A 257 2.84 -4.72 6.72
CA ASP A 257 2.26 -3.61 7.49
C ASP A 257 2.07 -3.94 8.99
N PHE A 258 2.38 -5.15 9.46
CA PHE A 258 2.35 -5.53 10.89
C PHE A 258 3.70 -5.39 11.58
N ASN A 259 4.80 -5.50 10.84
CA ASN A 259 6.15 -5.67 11.39
C ASN A 259 7.22 -4.75 10.73
N TYR A 260 6.80 -3.82 9.87
CA TYR A 260 7.68 -2.96 9.07
C TYR A 260 8.79 -2.23 9.85
N ALA A 261 8.55 -1.79 11.09
CA ALA A 261 9.53 -1.04 11.86
C ALA A 261 10.86 -1.82 12.04
N GLU A 262 10.78 -3.05 12.52
CA GLU A 262 11.94 -3.93 12.72
C GLU A 262 12.57 -4.36 11.39
N LEU A 263 11.74 -4.68 10.40
CA LEU A 263 12.20 -5.15 9.09
C LEU A 263 13.01 -4.07 8.34
N ILE A 264 12.59 -2.82 8.46
CA ILE A 264 13.25 -1.65 7.87
C ILE A 264 14.55 -1.29 8.61
N GLU A 265 14.53 -1.32 9.95
CA GLU A 265 15.73 -1.10 10.75
C GLU A 265 16.80 -2.14 10.40
N GLY A 266 16.39 -3.40 10.35
CA GLY A 266 17.23 -4.55 10.06
C GLY A 266 17.83 -5.19 11.30
N ASP A 267 18.51 -6.32 11.08
CA ASP A 267 19.09 -7.18 12.13
C ASP A 267 20.60 -6.92 12.35
N GLY A 268 21.10 -5.78 11.85
CA GLY A 268 22.53 -5.43 11.83
C GLY A 268 23.35 -6.13 10.74
N LYS A 269 22.79 -7.13 10.05
CA LYS A 269 23.41 -7.79 8.89
C LYS A 269 22.71 -7.43 7.59
N ARG A 270 21.37 -7.47 7.59
CA ARG A 270 20.51 -7.13 6.47
C ARG A 270 19.31 -6.33 6.94
N TYR A 271 18.72 -5.59 6.00
CA TYR A 271 17.49 -4.83 6.19
C TYR A 271 16.61 -4.97 4.96
N SER A 272 15.33 -4.68 5.12
CA SER A 272 14.40 -4.55 4.00
C SER A 272 14.24 -3.06 3.63
N HIS A 273 14.11 -2.79 2.34
CA HIS A 273 13.50 -1.55 1.85
C HIS A 273 11.99 -1.58 2.09
N ALA A 274 11.26 -0.53 1.73
CA ALA A 274 9.82 -0.46 2.02
C ALA A 274 8.98 -0.22 0.76
N LEU A 275 7.88 -0.96 0.64
CA LEU A 275 6.77 -0.66 -0.25
C LEU A 275 5.48 -0.99 0.51
N LEU A 276 4.93 0.00 1.21
CA LEU A 276 3.92 -0.25 2.26
C LEU A 276 2.64 0.54 2.01
N GLY A 277 1.51 -0.05 2.39
CA GLY A 277 0.23 0.66 2.41
C GLY A 277 0.14 1.59 3.62
N ILE A 278 0.68 1.19 4.77
CA ILE A 278 0.65 2.02 5.99
C ILE A 278 1.41 3.34 5.81
N PHE A 279 2.44 3.38 4.95
CA PHE A 279 3.18 4.61 4.65
C PHE A 279 2.34 5.70 3.97
N ASP A 280 1.18 5.36 3.40
CA ASP A 280 0.17 6.33 3.01
C ASP A 280 -0.40 7.05 4.26
N ALA A 281 -0.88 6.26 5.23
CA ALA A 281 -1.62 6.77 6.37
C ALA A 281 -0.74 7.42 7.46
N VAL A 282 0.52 7.00 7.59
CA VAL A 282 1.46 7.51 8.61
C VAL A 282 2.64 8.28 8.01
N ALA A 283 2.48 8.80 6.78
CA ALA A 283 3.55 9.37 5.98
C ALA A 283 4.46 10.37 6.75
N PRO A 284 3.93 11.36 7.53
CA PRO A 284 4.79 12.28 8.27
C PRO A 284 5.67 11.59 9.32
N SER A 285 5.11 10.66 10.09
CA SER A 285 5.84 9.88 11.10
C SER A 285 6.89 8.98 10.45
N ALA A 286 6.52 8.24 9.40
CA ALA A 286 7.44 7.36 8.69
C ALA A 286 8.58 8.15 8.02
N SER A 287 8.29 9.31 7.43
CA SER A 287 9.29 10.19 6.82
C SER A 287 10.31 10.68 7.85
N LYS A 288 9.84 11.19 9.00
CA LYS A 288 10.72 11.64 10.07
C LYS A 288 11.57 10.50 10.64
N ALA A 289 10.96 9.33 10.87
CA ALA A 289 11.67 8.16 11.35
C ALA A 289 12.77 7.72 10.37
N LEU A 290 12.45 7.56 9.09
CA LEU A 290 13.42 7.16 8.05
C LEU A 290 14.56 8.17 7.89
N ALA A 291 14.29 9.46 8.05
CA ALA A 291 15.32 10.49 8.05
C ALA A 291 16.25 10.37 9.28
N SER A 292 15.71 10.10 10.47
CA SER A 292 16.51 9.83 11.67
C SER A 292 17.36 8.57 11.52
N LEU A 293 16.81 7.51 10.94
CA LEU A 293 17.56 6.27 10.66
C LEU A 293 18.70 6.54 9.67
N ALA A 294 18.49 7.39 8.66
CA ALA A 294 19.53 7.81 7.72
C ALA A 294 20.65 8.63 8.38
N ALA A 295 20.33 9.37 9.44
CA ALA A 295 21.29 10.11 10.25
C ALA A 295 22.01 9.25 11.31
N GLY A 296 21.72 7.94 11.39
CA GLY A 296 22.29 7.03 12.39
C GLY A 296 21.62 7.11 13.76
N ASP A 297 20.50 7.83 13.89
CA ASP A 297 19.75 7.96 15.14
C ASP A 297 18.63 6.92 15.21
N ALA A 298 19.02 5.68 15.51
CA ALA A 298 18.10 4.55 15.66
C ALA A 298 17.14 4.75 16.84
N ALA A 299 17.54 5.46 17.90
CA ALA A 299 16.68 5.72 19.05
C ALA A 299 15.50 6.62 18.67
N THR A 300 15.76 7.72 17.95
CA THR A 300 14.68 8.58 17.45
C THR A 300 13.83 7.86 16.40
N PHE A 301 14.43 7.08 15.50
CA PHE A 301 13.69 6.23 14.56
C PHE A 301 12.66 5.36 15.29
N ARG A 302 13.08 4.58 16.29
CA ARG A 302 12.21 3.69 17.08
C ARG A 302 11.12 4.47 17.80
N SER A 303 11.50 5.56 18.49
CA SER A 303 10.54 6.38 19.26
C SER A 303 9.40 6.96 18.44
N ILE A 304 9.60 7.13 17.12
CA ILE A 304 8.60 7.68 16.20
C ILE A 304 7.83 6.57 15.48
N ILE A 305 8.52 5.53 15.02
CA ILE A 305 7.91 4.50 14.18
C ILE A 305 7.15 3.45 15.01
N GLU A 306 7.64 3.06 16.18
CA GLU A 306 7.04 2.00 16.99
C GLU A 306 5.61 2.33 17.45
N PRO A 307 5.28 3.57 17.88
CA PRO A 307 3.91 3.96 18.21
C PRO A 307 2.92 3.81 17.04
N THR A 308 3.40 3.84 15.79
CA THR A 308 2.55 3.66 14.60
C THR A 308 2.23 2.19 14.31
N VAL A 309 2.95 1.23 14.90
CA VAL A 309 2.75 -0.20 14.66
C VAL A 309 1.39 -0.69 15.20
N PRO A 310 0.96 -0.39 16.44
CA PRO A 310 -0.39 -0.76 16.89
C PRO A 310 -1.51 -0.18 16.03
N LEU A 311 -1.35 1.08 15.57
CA LEU A 311 -2.29 1.71 14.64
C LEU A 311 -2.36 0.92 13.33
N SER A 312 -1.21 0.57 12.75
CA SER A 312 -1.14 -0.21 11.52
C SER A 312 -1.81 -1.57 11.66
N ARG A 313 -1.49 -2.30 12.73
CA ARG A 313 -2.11 -3.60 13.02
C ARG A 313 -3.63 -3.49 13.14
N LYS A 314 -4.15 -2.40 13.71
CA LYS A 314 -5.58 -2.13 13.78
C LYS A 314 -6.18 -1.88 12.39
N ILE A 315 -5.54 -1.06 11.56
CA ILE A 315 -5.99 -0.78 10.19
C ILE A 315 -6.03 -2.07 9.35
N PHE A 316 -5.02 -2.93 9.49
CA PHE A 316 -4.87 -4.16 8.70
C PHE A 316 -5.46 -5.42 9.39
N GLU A 317 -6.23 -5.27 10.48
CA GLU A 317 -6.82 -6.40 11.20
C GLU A 317 -7.75 -7.24 10.29
N PRO A 318 -7.95 -8.54 10.53
CA PRO A 318 -8.89 -9.33 9.75
C PRO A 318 -10.31 -8.73 9.76
N PRO A 319 -11.07 -8.77 8.64
CA PRO A 319 -10.67 -9.14 7.27
C PRO A 319 -9.73 -8.11 6.62
N THR A 320 -8.49 -8.50 6.35
CA THR A 320 -7.37 -7.59 6.00
C THR A 320 -7.60 -6.84 4.71
N GLN A 321 -8.28 -7.41 3.71
CA GLN A 321 -8.53 -6.76 2.42
C GLN A 321 -9.23 -5.40 2.52
N TYR A 322 -9.87 -5.07 3.66
CA TYR A 322 -10.53 -3.79 3.89
C TYR A 322 -9.67 -2.74 4.60
N TYR A 323 -8.36 -2.96 4.76
CA TYR A 323 -7.46 -1.97 5.38
C TYR A 323 -7.52 -0.58 4.70
N LYS A 324 -7.83 -0.54 3.40
CA LYS A 324 -8.00 0.70 2.62
C LYS A 324 -9.00 1.66 3.28
N ALA A 325 -10.04 1.14 3.93
CA ALA A 325 -11.02 1.94 4.64
C ALA A 325 -10.39 2.71 5.82
N GLY A 326 -9.50 2.07 6.58
CA GLY A 326 -8.75 2.72 7.66
C GLY A 326 -7.71 3.73 7.16
N VAL A 327 -7.04 3.42 6.04
CA VAL A 327 -6.10 4.36 5.38
C VAL A 327 -6.81 5.64 4.94
N VAL A 328 -7.89 5.51 4.17
CA VAL A 328 -8.67 6.66 3.68
C VAL A 328 -9.37 7.39 4.82
N PHE A 329 -9.77 6.69 5.88
CA PHE A 329 -10.32 7.32 7.08
C PHE A 329 -9.30 8.29 7.72
N LEU A 330 -8.03 7.90 7.83
CA LEU A 330 -6.98 8.80 8.31
C LEU A 330 -6.67 9.94 7.33
N ALA A 331 -6.64 9.66 6.03
CA ALA A 331 -6.51 10.71 5.01
C ALA A 331 -7.62 11.76 5.14
N TRP A 332 -8.86 11.33 5.40
CA TRP A 332 -9.96 12.21 5.74
C TRP A 332 -9.71 12.92 7.08
N LEU A 333 -9.41 12.26 8.19
CA LEU A 333 -9.20 12.99 9.45
C LEU A 333 -8.12 14.09 9.35
N ASN A 334 -7.06 13.86 8.56
CA ASN A 334 -5.95 14.79 8.35
C ASN A 334 -6.19 15.86 7.27
N GLY A 335 -7.35 15.83 6.59
CA GLY A 335 -7.74 16.85 5.63
C GLY A 335 -7.09 16.72 4.26
N HIS A 336 -6.72 15.51 3.85
CA HIS A 336 -6.28 15.20 2.48
C HIS A 336 -7.46 15.00 1.52
N GLN A 337 -8.64 14.72 2.05
CA GLN A 337 -9.92 14.77 1.32
C GLN A 337 -11.02 15.40 2.18
N SER A 338 -12.12 15.85 1.57
CA SER A 338 -13.19 16.59 2.26
C SER A 338 -14.34 15.72 2.77
N HIS A 339 -14.42 14.47 2.34
CA HIS A 339 -15.47 13.49 2.66
C HIS A 339 -14.85 12.15 3.08
N PHE A 340 -15.63 11.28 3.72
CA PHE A 340 -15.25 9.89 3.93
C PHE A 340 -16.04 8.98 2.99
N SER A 341 -15.51 8.83 1.77
CA SER A 341 -16.06 7.95 0.73
C SER A 341 -14.91 7.32 -0.02
N LEU A 342 -15.08 6.05 -0.38
CA LEU A 342 -14.12 5.24 -1.10
C LEU A 342 -14.77 4.66 -2.37
N PRO A 343 -13.97 4.34 -3.40
CA PRO A 343 -14.44 3.52 -4.51
C PRO A 343 -15.11 2.23 -4.01
N ALA A 344 -16.07 1.70 -4.77
CA ALA A 344 -16.85 0.52 -4.39
C ALA A 344 -17.63 0.67 -3.05
N GLY A 345 -17.82 1.89 -2.55
CA GLY A 345 -18.52 2.14 -1.29
C GLY A 345 -17.80 1.59 -0.04
N LEU A 346 -16.49 1.34 -0.11
CA LEU A 346 -15.75 0.64 0.94
C LEU A 346 -15.63 1.39 2.29
N GLN A 347 -16.12 2.64 2.40
CA GLN A 347 -16.21 3.34 3.69
C GLN A 347 -17.04 2.58 4.74
N SER A 348 -17.99 1.74 4.32
CA SER A 348 -18.81 0.92 5.22
C SER A 348 -18.24 -0.47 5.51
N ALA A 349 -17.03 -0.80 5.04
CA ALA A 349 -16.44 -2.12 5.20
C ALA A 349 -15.98 -2.43 6.64
N ARG A 350 -15.94 -1.42 7.52
CA ARG A 350 -15.60 -1.54 8.95
C ARG A 350 -16.65 -0.86 9.82
N GLY A 351 -16.84 -1.36 11.03
CA GLY A 351 -17.77 -0.80 12.01
C GLY A 351 -17.24 0.45 12.71
N VAL A 352 -18.14 1.22 13.32
CA VAL A 352 -17.80 2.48 14.03
C VAL A 352 -16.74 2.30 15.11
N ASN A 353 -16.78 1.17 15.85
CA ASN A 353 -15.79 0.86 16.89
C ASN A 353 -14.38 0.71 16.33
N HIS A 354 -14.22 0.15 15.13
CA HIS A 354 -12.93 0.04 14.47
C HIS A 354 -12.35 1.42 14.15
N TYR A 355 -13.16 2.34 13.62
CA TYR A 355 -12.73 3.71 13.34
C TYR A 355 -12.45 4.52 14.60
N ALA A 356 -13.20 4.28 15.69
CA ALA A 356 -12.92 4.86 17.00
C ALA A 356 -11.56 4.41 17.55
N ASP A 357 -11.23 3.12 17.41
CA ASP A 357 -9.91 2.61 17.80
C ASP A 357 -8.79 3.16 16.93
N ILE A 358 -9.00 3.27 15.61
CA ILE A 358 -8.06 3.96 14.70
C ILE A 358 -7.83 5.40 15.18
N PHE A 359 -8.88 6.14 15.52
CA PHE A 359 -8.75 7.51 16.00
C PHE A 359 -7.90 7.58 17.29
N ARG A 360 -8.20 6.73 18.27
CA ARG A 360 -7.44 6.65 19.54
C ARG A 360 -5.98 6.29 19.31
N LEU A 361 -5.71 5.33 18.43
CA LEU A 361 -4.35 4.88 18.12
C LEU A 361 -3.59 5.92 17.30
N ALA A 362 -4.25 6.64 16.39
CA ALA A 362 -3.65 7.71 15.60
C ALA A 362 -3.25 8.91 16.46
N ASP A 363 -4.07 9.27 17.45
CA ASP A 363 -3.71 10.27 18.46
C ASP A 363 -2.47 9.83 19.25
N LYS A 364 -2.47 8.62 19.82
CA LYS A 364 -1.33 8.06 20.56
C LYS A 364 -0.05 7.95 19.72
N ALA A 365 -0.18 7.76 18.42
CA ALA A 365 0.92 7.64 17.47
C ALA A 365 1.37 8.98 16.86
N ASN A 366 0.78 10.11 17.27
CA ASN A 366 1.06 11.45 16.74
C ASN A 366 0.76 11.61 15.23
N VAL A 367 -0.19 10.82 14.70
CA VAL A 367 -0.54 10.75 13.27
C VAL A 367 -1.65 11.74 12.89
N LEU A 368 -2.32 12.36 13.86
CA LEU A 368 -3.34 13.39 13.60
C LEU A 368 -2.70 14.75 13.30
N ASP A 369 -2.46 15.04 12.01
CA ASP A 369 -1.83 16.28 11.52
C ASP A 369 -2.57 17.55 11.94
N LYS A 370 -3.90 17.48 12.04
CA LYS A 370 -4.80 18.60 12.33
C LYS A 370 -5.79 18.19 13.43
N PRO A 371 -5.38 18.15 14.71
CA PRO A 371 -6.20 17.60 15.80
C PRO A 371 -7.61 18.22 15.90
N ASP A 372 -7.74 19.54 15.74
CA ASP A 372 -9.04 20.22 15.75
C ASP A 372 -9.98 19.72 14.64
N LEU A 373 -9.44 19.59 13.41
CA LEU A 373 -10.19 19.09 12.26
C LEU A 373 -10.56 17.61 12.44
N ALA A 374 -9.62 16.79 12.91
CA ALA A 374 -9.83 15.38 13.17
C ALA A 374 -10.95 15.17 14.20
N VAL A 375 -10.94 15.95 15.29
CA VAL A 375 -11.99 15.90 16.32
C VAL A 375 -13.35 16.33 15.76
N ALA A 376 -13.41 17.43 15.00
CA ALA A 376 -14.65 17.87 14.38
C ALA A 376 -15.22 16.80 13.42
N ARG A 377 -14.37 16.22 12.57
CA ARG A 377 -14.74 15.15 11.63
C ARG A 377 -15.19 13.89 12.36
N MET A 378 -14.45 13.47 13.38
CA MET A 378 -14.80 12.27 14.15
C MET A 378 -16.13 12.45 14.89
N ARG A 379 -16.41 13.63 15.47
CA ARG A 379 -17.72 13.96 16.06
C ARG A 379 -18.84 13.83 15.03
N HIS A 380 -18.67 14.38 13.82
CA HIS A 380 -19.67 14.21 12.77
C HIS A 380 -19.87 12.75 12.38
N PHE A 381 -18.79 11.97 12.30
CA PHE A 381 -18.88 10.54 11.98
C PHE A 381 -19.65 9.75 13.03
N VAL A 382 -19.27 9.85 14.31
CA VAL A 382 -19.97 9.12 15.39
C VAL A 382 -21.38 9.64 15.62
N GLY A 383 -21.65 10.91 15.33
CA GLY A 383 -23.01 11.50 15.35
C GLY A 383 -23.97 10.82 14.37
N VAL A 384 -23.50 10.35 13.21
CA VAL A 384 -24.32 9.54 12.28
C VAL A 384 -24.76 8.21 12.92
N PHE A 385 -24.00 7.72 13.91
CA PHE A 385 -24.34 6.53 14.70
C PHE A 385 -25.05 6.86 16.02
N GLY A 386 -25.52 8.11 16.21
CA GLY A 386 -26.28 8.52 17.38
C GLY A 386 -25.45 8.77 18.65
N ILE A 387 -24.16 9.09 18.49
CA ILE A 387 -23.25 9.39 19.60
C ILE A 387 -22.98 10.90 19.61
N GLU A 388 -23.26 11.57 20.74
CA GLU A 388 -23.07 13.01 20.93
C GLU A 388 -21.74 13.37 21.58
#